data_AF-A0A0N1BVV3-F1
#
_entry.id   AF-A0A0N1BVV3-F1
#
_cell.length_a   1.000
_cell.length_b   1.000
_cell.length_c   1.000
_cell.angle_alpha   90.00
_cell.angle_beta   90.00
_cell.angle_gamma   90.00
#
_symmetry.space_group_name_H-M   'P 1'
#
loop_
_entity.id
_entity.type
_entity.pdbx_description
1 polymer ?
#
loop_
_entity_poly.entity_id
_entity_poly.type
_entity_poly.pdbx_seq_one_letter_code
_entity_poly.pdbx_strand_id
1 'polypeptide(L)'
;MKRLFPLVLLASALPLAAQDIRPAITPIGNPSALIAAESAFARLAREKGQWTAFAETATDEAEMFVPQRTLAKAWLKGRANPPQAVQWQPSSVWMSCDGSAGVTFGGYQAGAGYGWFSTVWERQKKKGDYKWVLDQGGDLAAPLAGADFITGKVADCVPRPRRDPLADDPPPPPKVPKAAPPPLRPLPGPIPALNAPAGADSKDGRSIDGTIAWRSTVLPGGTREWTVWMWQDGKMNEVLKRTEVAKNEG
;
A
#
# COMPACT_ATOMS: atom_id res chain seq x y z
N MET A 1 -1.85 -57.74 64.78
CA MET A 1 -0.97 -57.87 63.60
C MET A 1 -1.15 -56.64 62.72
N LYS A 2 -0.22 -55.66 62.78
CA LYS A 2 -0.26 -54.43 61.98
C LYS A 2 0.31 -54.71 60.59
N ARG A 3 -0.48 -54.51 59.52
CA ARG A 3 0.01 -54.53 58.13
C ARG A 3 0.12 -53.08 57.64
N LEU A 4 1.35 -52.67 57.33
CA LEU A 4 1.68 -51.43 56.64
C LEU A 4 1.58 -51.67 55.13
N PHE A 5 0.82 -50.83 54.41
CA PHE A 5 0.86 -50.74 52.95
C PHE A 5 1.50 -49.39 52.57
N PRO A 6 2.51 -49.37 51.68
CA PRO A 6 3.11 -48.11 51.23
C PRO A 6 2.25 -47.48 50.14
N LEU A 7 1.97 -46.19 50.30
CA LEU A 7 1.33 -45.34 49.30
C LEU A 7 2.38 -44.92 48.28
N VAL A 8 2.28 -45.40 47.04
CA VAL A 8 3.10 -44.95 45.92
C VAL A 8 2.44 -43.71 45.31
N LEU A 9 3.07 -42.54 45.46
CA LEU A 9 2.72 -41.34 44.68
C LEU A 9 3.36 -41.45 43.29
N LEU A 10 2.56 -41.62 42.24
CA LEU A 10 2.99 -41.34 40.87
C LEU A 10 2.90 -39.81 40.64
N ALA A 11 4.05 -39.16 40.46
CA ALA A 11 4.13 -37.79 39.98
C ALA A 11 3.96 -37.76 38.46
N SER A 12 2.79 -37.33 37.99
CA SER A 12 2.51 -37.08 36.57
C SER A 12 3.23 -35.81 36.11
N ALA A 13 4.40 -35.95 35.51
CA ALA A 13 5.06 -34.85 34.81
C ALA A 13 4.35 -34.59 33.47
N LEU A 14 3.53 -33.55 33.40
CA LEU A 14 3.05 -33.02 32.11
C LEU A 14 4.22 -32.29 31.45
N PRO A 15 4.59 -32.61 30.19
CA PRO A 15 5.57 -31.82 29.46
C PRO A 15 4.94 -30.45 29.18
N LEU A 16 5.47 -29.42 29.83
CA LEU A 16 5.21 -28.03 29.49
C LEU A 16 5.86 -27.80 28.12
N ALA A 17 5.10 -28.03 27.05
CA ALA A 17 5.49 -27.55 25.73
C ALA A 17 5.51 -26.02 25.82
N ALA A 18 6.70 -25.46 26.01
CA ALA A 18 6.94 -24.04 25.87
C ALA A 18 6.57 -23.66 24.44
N GLN A 19 5.35 -23.15 24.25
CA GLN A 19 5.01 -22.46 23.03
C GLN A 19 5.93 -21.25 22.97
N ASP A 20 6.78 -21.25 21.95
CA ASP A 20 7.72 -20.20 21.62
C ASP A 20 6.89 -18.97 21.21
N ILE A 21 6.36 -18.22 22.18
CA ILE A 21 5.61 -16.97 21.96
C ILE A 21 6.62 -15.93 21.47
N ARG A 22 6.87 -15.94 20.17
CA ARG A 22 7.67 -14.93 19.49
C ARG A 22 6.97 -13.58 19.67
N PRO A 23 7.60 -12.53 20.21
CA PRO A 23 7.01 -11.21 20.19
C PRO A 23 6.84 -10.79 18.73
N ALA A 24 5.60 -10.62 18.30
CA ALA A 24 5.29 -10.02 17.01
C ALA A 24 5.97 -8.65 16.95
N ILE A 25 6.73 -8.38 15.88
CA ILE A 25 7.31 -7.06 15.65
C ILE A 25 6.15 -6.07 15.57
N THR A 26 6.13 -5.04 16.43
CA THR A 26 5.10 -4.01 16.39
C THR A 26 5.14 -3.29 15.05
N PRO A 27 4.03 -3.23 14.30
CA PRO A 27 3.95 -2.45 13.07
C PRO A 27 4.27 -0.97 13.33
N ILE A 28 5.06 -0.38 12.44
CA ILE A 28 5.37 1.07 12.43
C ILE A 28 4.36 1.82 11.56
N GLY A 29 3.66 1.12 10.67
CA GLY A 29 2.60 1.67 9.83
C GLY A 29 1.59 2.50 10.63
N ASN A 30 1.36 3.72 10.18
CA ASN A 30 0.43 4.68 10.78
C ASN A 30 -0.61 5.14 9.73
N PRO A 31 -1.75 4.44 9.60
CA PRO A 31 -2.81 4.80 8.65
C PRO A 31 -3.32 6.23 8.85
N SER A 32 -3.38 6.74 10.09
CA SER A 32 -3.81 8.11 10.38
C SER A 32 -2.90 9.16 9.75
N ALA A 33 -1.59 8.91 9.68
CA ALA A 33 -0.66 9.80 8.98
C ALA A 33 -0.92 9.82 7.46
N LEU A 34 -1.33 8.69 6.87
CA LEU A 34 -1.68 8.62 5.46
C LEU A 34 -3.02 9.28 5.15
N ILE A 35 -4.01 9.12 6.04
CA ILE A 35 -5.29 9.85 5.98
C ILE A 35 -5.03 11.35 6.04
N ALA A 36 -4.13 11.80 6.92
CA ALA A 36 -3.75 13.21 7.02
C ALA A 36 -3.07 13.72 5.73
N ALA A 37 -2.20 12.91 5.10
CA ALA A 37 -1.57 13.26 3.83
C ALA A 37 -2.59 13.40 2.70
N GLU A 38 -3.53 12.46 2.59
CA GLU A 38 -4.64 12.51 1.62
C GLU A 38 -5.55 13.72 1.85
N SER A 39 -5.92 13.98 3.11
CA SER A 39 -6.75 15.14 3.46
C SER A 39 -6.05 16.46 3.17
N ALA A 40 -4.74 16.54 3.41
CA ALA A 40 -3.92 17.70 3.07
C ALA A 40 -3.81 17.90 1.56
N PHE A 41 -3.71 16.81 0.79
CA PHE A 41 -3.73 16.84 -0.67
C PHE A 41 -5.08 17.34 -1.22
N ALA A 42 -6.20 16.78 -0.74
CA ALA A 42 -7.54 17.25 -1.09
C ALA A 42 -7.74 18.73 -0.72
N ARG A 43 -7.24 19.15 0.45
CA ARG A 43 -7.27 20.55 0.88
C ARG A 43 -6.47 21.46 -0.06
N LEU A 44 -5.26 21.06 -0.41
CA LEU A 44 -4.41 21.82 -1.32
C LEU A 44 -5.08 22.02 -2.68
N ALA A 45 -5.80 21.00 -3.18
CA ALA A 45 -6.54 21.09 -4.43
C ALA A 45 -7.69 22.10 -4.37
N ARG A 46 -8.40 22.18 -3.24
CA ARG A 46 -9.44 23.20 -3.01
C ARG A 46 -8.87 24.61 -2.92
N GLU A 47 -7.74 24.77 -2.25
CA GLU A 47 -7.17 26.09 -1.93
C GLU A 47 -6.31 26.67 -3.07
N LYS A 48 -5.57 25.82 -3.79
CA LYS A 48 -4.60 26.24 -4.82
C LYS A 48 -4.87 25.68 -6.22
N GLY A 49 -5.93 24.89 -6.37
CA GLY A 49 -6.30 24.23 -7.62
C GLY A 49 -5.77 22.79 -7.73
N GLN A 50 -6.54 21.98 -8.46
CA GLN A 50 -6.33 20.54 -8.58
C GLN A 50 -4.97 20.16 -9.15
N TRP A 51 -4.62 20.62 -10.36
CA TRP A 51 -3.34 20.28 -11.00
C TRP A 51 -2.13 20.85 -10.26
N THR A 52 -2.27 22.00 -9.61
CA THR A 52 -1.26 22.52 -8.69
C THR A 52 -0.99 21.52 -7.56
N ALA A 53 -2.05 21.05 -6.90
CA ALA A 53 -1.94 20.12 -5.79
C ALA A 53 -1.32 18.79 -6.21
N PHE A 54 -1.77 18.23 -7.34
CA PHE A 54 -1.22 16.99 -7.89
C PHE A 54 0.29 17.14 -8.14
N ALA A 55 0.73 18.22 -8.79
CA ALA A 55 2.15 18.43 -9.06
C ALA A 55 3.00 18.62 -7.80
N GLU A 56 2.46 19.30 -6.77
CA GLU A 56 3.17 19.61 -5.52
C GLU A 56 3.36 18.35 -4.64
N THR A 57 2.33 17.50 -4.54
CA THR A 57 2.32 16.31 -3.69
C THR A 57 2.91 15.06 -4.35
N ALA A 58 3.17 15.10 -5.66
CA ALA A 58 3.81 14.03 -6.42
C ALA A 58 5.32 13.87 -6.13
N THR A 59 5.79 12.62 -6.11
CA THR A 59 7.22 12.33 -6.35
C THR A 59 7.63 12.75 -7.77
N ASP A 60 8.94 12.78 -8.05
CA ASP A 60 9.43 13.14 -9.39
C ASP A 60 9.04 12.11 -10.46
N GLU A 61 8.99 10.83 -10.08
CA GLU A 61 8.65 9.67 -10.93
C GLU A 61 7.17 9.25 -10.83
N ALA A 62 6.32 10.12 -10.25
CA ALA A 62 4.94 9.77 -10.00
C ALA A 62 4.16 9.61 -11.31
N GLU A 63 3.31 8.59 -11.38
CA GLU A 63 2.51 8.26 -12.55
C GLU A 63 1.02 8.53 -12.32
N MET A 64 0.31 8.94 -13.36
CA MET A 64 -1.15 9.03 -13.35
C MET A 64 -1.74 8.57 -14.68
N PHE A 65 -3.07 8.51 -14.79
CA PHE A 65 -3.75 7.96 -15.97
C PHE A 65 -4.69 8.99 -16.61
N VAL A 66 -4.45 9.33 -17.88
CA VAL A 66 -5.18 10.38 -18.61
C VAL A 66 -5.27 10.13 -20.14
N PRO A 67 -5.97 9.09 -20.62
CA PRO A 67 -6.43 7.88 -19.90
C PRO A 67 -5.33 6.82 -19.79
N GLN A 68 -4.28 6.94 -20.60
CA GLN A 68 -3.08 6.09 -20.56
C GLN A 68 -2.16 6.51 -19.41
N ARG A 69 -1.29 5.60 -18.97
CA ARG A 69 -0.26 5.92 -17.98
C ARG A 69 0.65 7.02 -18.51
N THR A 70 0.95 8.00 -17.68
CA THR A 70 1.87 9.08 -18.00
C THR A 70 2.63 9.53 -16.75
N LEU A 71 3.80 10.13 -16.96
CA LEU A 71 4.55 10.80 -15.90
C LEU A 71 3.78 12.06 -15.49
N ALA A 72 3.33 12.11 -14.24
CA ALA A 72 2.41 13.14 -13.77
C ALA A 72 2.97 14.54 -13.92
N LYS A 73 4.21 14.79 -13.49
CA LYS A 73 4.82 16.12 -13.58
C LYS A 73 5.02 16.59 -15.02
N ALA A 74 5.36 15.67 -15.92
CA ALA A 74 5.48 16.00 -17.34
C ALA A 74 4.12 16.36 -17.94
N TRP A 75 3.08 15.57 -17.63
CA TRP A 75 1.74 15.84 -18.10
C TRP A 75 1.18 17.14 -17.51
N LEU A 76 1.31 17.39 -16.21
CA LEU A 76 0.73 18.55 -15.50
C LEU A 76 1.42 19.89 -15.83
N LYS A 77 2.63 19.88 -16.39
CA LYS A 77 3.41 21.08 -16.64
C LYS A 77 2.64 22.09 -17.50
N GLY A 78 2.43 23.29 -16.95
CA GLY A 78 1.77 24.41 -17.65
C GLY A 78 0.26 24.26 -17.84
N ARG A 79 -0.37 23.22 -17.29
CA ARG A 79 -1.83 23.06 -17.38
C ARG A 79 -2.55 23.99 -16.41
N ALA A 80 -3.58 24.67 -16.91
CA ALA A 80 -4.49 25.45 -16.08
C ALA A 80 -5.35 24.53 -15.23
N ASN A 81 -5.58 24.91 -13.97
CA ASN A 81 -6.49 24.21 -13.08
C ASN A 81 -7.93 24.24 -13.62
N PRO A 82 -8.73 23.18 -13.42
CA PRO A 82 -10.16 23.27 -13.65
C PRO A 82 -10.77 24.33 -12.72
N PRO A 83 -11.89 24.99 -13.12
CA PRO A 83 -12.53 26.01 -12.29
C PRO A 83 -12.93 25.52 -10.91
N GLN A 84 -13.30 24.24 -10.81
CA GLN A 84 -13.63 23.57 -9.56
C GLN A 84 -12.83 22.28 -9.46
N ALA A 85 -12.13 22.09 -8.34
CA ALA A 85 -11.48 20.82 -8.03
C ALA A 85 -12.54 19.76 -7.67
N VAL A 86 -12.29 18.52 -8.07
CA VAL A 86 -13.06 17.38 -7.57
C VAL A 86 -12.91 17.30 -6.06
N GLN A 87 -13.95 16.83 -5.38
CA GLN A 87 -13.99 16.69 -3.92
C GLN A 87 -13.86 15.21 -3.60
N TRP A 88 -12.75 14.81 -2.98
CA TRP A 88 -12.52 13.41 -2.66
C TRP A 88 -12.22 13.20 -1.17
N GLN A 89 -12.52 11.99 -0.69
CA GLN A 89 -12.19 11.55 0.65
C GLN A 89 -11.89 10.04 0.67
N PRO A 90 -10.86 9.59 1.39
CA PRO A 90 -10.57 8.17 1.50
C PRO A 90 -11.65 7.48 2.34
N SER A 91 -12.01 6.26 1.96
CA SER A 91 -12.83 5.34 2.77
C SER A 91 -12.04 4.11 3.23
N SER A 92 -10.93 3.81 2.56
CA SER A 92 -10.05 2.69 2.89
C SER A 92 -8.59 3.08 2.78
N VAL A 93 -7.80 2.60 3.73
CA VAL A 93 -6.36 2.81 3.80
C VAL A 93 -5.68 1.49 4.14
N TRP A 94 -4.72 1.08 3.32
CA TRP A 94 -3.88 -0.08 3.55
C TRP A 94 -2.42 0.35 3.60
N MET A 95 -1.69 -0.11 4.60
CA MET A 95 -0.32 0.34 4.84
C MET A 95 0.63 -0.82 5.07
N SER A 96 1.88 -0.68 4.63
CA SER A 96 2.91 -1.66 4.92
C SER A 96 3.22 -1.72 6.43
N CYS A 97 3.70 -2.86 6.91
CA CYS A 97 4.11 -3.03 8.31
C CYS A 97 5.13 -1.95 8.71
N ASP A 98 6.10 -1.66 7.83
CA ASP A 98 7.15 -0.66 8.08
C ASP A 98 6.72 0.80 7.82
N GLY A 99 5.50 1.03 7.34
CA GLY A 99 4.98 2.36 6.99
C GLY A 99 5.71 3.06 5.84
N SER A 100 6.53 2.34 5.07
CA SER A 100 7.23 2.92 3.92
C SER A 100 6.32 3.27 2.76
N ALA A 101 5.23 2.52 2.59
CA ALA A 101 4.23 2.79 1.57
C ALA A 101 2.83 2.47 2.08
N GLY A 102 1.83 3.05 1.43
CA GLY A 102 0.44 2.71 1.64
C GLY A 102 -0.43 3.15 0.48
N VAL A 103 -1.67 2.68 0.48
CA VAL A 103 -2.66 2.98 -0.55
C VAL A 103 -3.89 3.57 0.13
N THR A 104 -4.35 4.69 -0.37
CA THR A 104 -5.66 5.25 -0.07
C THR A 104 -6.62 4.91 -1.20
N PHE A 105 -7.88 4.69 -0.86
CA PHE A 105 -8.97 4.44 -1.79
C PHE A 105 -10.23 5.10 -1.27
N GLY A 106 -11.03 5.66 -2.16
CA GLY A 106 -12.27 6.32 -1.79
C GLY A 106 -13.06 6.86 -2.96
N GLY A 107 -14.08 7.65 -2.66
CA GLY A 107 -14.95 8.28 -3.64
C GLY A 107 -14.55 9.73 -3.91
N TYR A 108 -14.88 10.22 -5.11
CA TYR A 108 -14.88 11.64 -5.41
C TYR A 108 -16.24 12.12 -5.94
N GLN A 109 -16.46 13.42 -5.82
CA GLN A 109 -17.60 14.16 -6.38
C GLN A 109 -17.08 15.28 -7.28
N ALA A 110 -17.66 15.39 -8.47
CA ALA A 110 -17.32 16.39 -9.48
C ALA A 110 -18.61 17.03 -10.01
N GLY A 111 -19.11 18.06 -9.32
CA GLY A 111 -20.44 18.60 -9.60
C GLY A 111 -21.52 17.54 -9.32
N ALA A 112 -22.30 17.19 -10.35
CA ALA A 112 -23.28 16.10 -10.28
C ALA A 112 -22.69 14.69 -10.53
N GLY A 113 -21.41 14.62 -10.94
CA GLY A 113 -20.72 13.35 -11.19
C GLY A 113 -20.11 12.74 -9.93
N TYR A 114 -19.97 11.42 -9.93
CA TYR A 114 -19.33 10.65 -8.87
C TYR A 114 -18.28 9.73 -9.47
N GLY A 115 -17.27 9.39 -8.69
CA GLY A 115 -16.28 8.42 -9.09
C GLY A 115 -15.52 7.83 -7.93
N TRP A 116 -14.49 7.07 -8.25
CA TRP A 116 -13.57 6.46 -7.29
C TRP A 116 -12.15 6.95 -7.55
N PHE A 117 -11.31 6.93 -6.53
CA PHE A 117 -9.88 7.16 -6.66
C PHE A 117 -9.09 6.13 -5.88
N SER A 118 -7.83 5.94 -6.26
CA SER A 118 -6.82 5.25 -5.48
C SER A 118 -5.47 5.92 -5.65
N THR A 119 -4.81 6.22 -4.54
CA THR A 119 -3.52 6.89 -4.52
C THR A 119 -2.52 6.04 -3.76
N VAL A 120 -1.37 5.76 -4.38
CA VAL A 120 -0.25 5.08 -3.75
C VAL A 120 0.73 6.11 -3.22
N TRP A 121 1.08 5.98 -1.95
CA TRP A 121 1.92 6.89 -1.21
C TRP A 121 3.22 6.24 -0.79
N GLU A 122 4.32 6.98 -0.89
CA GLU A 122 5.62 6.58 -0.35
C GLU A 122 6.13 7.59 0.67
N ARG A 123 6.66 7.07 1.78
CA ARG A 123 7.26 7.87 2.83
C ARG A 123 8.64 8.35 2.40
N GLN A 124 8.82 9.66 2.39
CA GLN A 124 10.08 10.27 1.96
C GLN A 124 11.13 10.17 3.06
N LYS A 125 12.32 9.66 2.74
CA LYS A 125 13.43 9.46 3.70
C LYS A 125 13.81 10.71 4.50
N LYS A 126 13.84 11.87 3.83
CA LYS A 126 14.45 13.08 4.39
C LYS A 126 13.59 13.74 5.46
N LYS A 127 12.28 13.83 5.23
CA LYS A 127 11.34 14.57 6.07
C LYS A 127 10.25 13.69 6.69
N GLY A 128 10.09 12.45 6.21
CA GLY A 128 9.09 11.51 6.71
C GLY A 128 7.66 11.83 6.28
N ASP A 129 7.47 12.85 5.45
CA ASP A 129 6.23 13.17 4.74
C ASP A 129 5.93 12.10 3.67
N TYR A 130 4.68 12.02 3.26
CA TYR A 130 4.26 11.14 2.17
C TYR A 130 4.11 11.94 0.89
N LYS A 131 4.62 11.37 -0.20
CA LYS A 131 4.36 11.85 -1.56
C LYS A 131 3.79 10.70 -2.37
N TRP A 132 2.86 11.00 -3.25
CA TRP A 132 2.25 9.95 -4.06
C TRP A 132 3.16 9.58 -5.24
N VAL A 133 3.12 8.29 -5.60
CA VAL A 133 3.87 7.70 -6.72
C VAL A 133 2.97 7.19 -7.82
N LEU A 134 1.69 6.96 -7.50
CA LEU A 134 0.69 6.60 -8.49
C LEU A 134 -0.67 7.16 -8.05
N ASP A 135 -1.35 7.85 -8.93
CA ASP A 135 -2.73 8.30 -8.72
C ASP A 135 -3.62 7.86 -9.87
N GLN A 136 -4.80 7.35 -9.54
CA GLN A 136 -5.78 6.95 -10.54
C GLN A 136 -7.19 7.05 -10.00
N GLY A 137 -8.15 7.17 -10.92
CA GLY A 137 -9.55 7.08 -10.61
C GLY A 137 -10.38 6.79 -11.84
N GLY A 138 -11.68 6.74 -11.66
CA GLY A 138 -12.65 6.47 -12.71
C GLY A 138 -14.05 6.90 -12.29
N ASP A 139 -14.93 7.02 -13.27
CA ASP A 139 -16.30 7.49 -13.02
C ASP A 139 -17.20 6.35 -12.56
N LEU A 140 -18.20 6.69 -11.77
CA LEU A 140 -19.21 5.76 -11.30
C LEU A 140 -20.60 6.27 -11.66
N ALA A 141 -21.52 5.34 -11.93
CA ALA A 141 -22.92 5.65 -12.19
C ALA A 141 -23.67 6.12 -10.91
N ALA A 142 -23.11 5.85 -9.73
CA ALA A 142 -23.64 6.23 -8.44
C ALA A 142 -22.49 6.49 -7.45
N PRO A 143 -22.73 7.19 -6.33
CA PRO A 143 -21.73 7.35 -5.27
C PRO A 143 -21.09 6.02 -4.85
N LEU A 144 -19.79 6.05 -4.52
CA LEU A 144 -19.08 4.86 -4.07
C LEU A 144 -19.73 4.30 -2.78
N ALA A 145 -20.27 3.08 -2.87
CA ALA A 145 -20.89 2.41 -1.75
C ALA A 145 -19.89 2.14 -0.60
N GLY A 146 -20.36 2.25 0.64
CA GLY A 146 -19.56 1.97 1.84
C GLY A 146 -18.48 3.01 2.15
N ALA A 147 -18.59 4.22 1.59
CA ALA A 147 -17.66 5.32 1.82
C ALA A 147 -18.01 6.21 3.04
N ASP A 148 -18.89 5.73 3.93
CA ASP A 148 -19.39 6.48 5.08
C ASP A 148 -18.39 6.56 6.24
N PHE A 149 -17.46 5.60 6.32
CA PHE A 149 -16.43 5.53 7.35
C PHE A 149 -15.06 5.23 6.74
N ILE A 150 -14.01 5.76 7.35
CA ILE A 150 -12.63 5.48 6.94
C ILE A 150 -12.13 4.25 7.69
N THR A 151 -11.73 3.22 6.96
CA THR A 151 -11.09 2.04 7.53
C THR A 151 -9.57 2.08 7.27
N GLY A 152 -8.79 1.77 8.29
CA GLY A 152 -7.33 1.69 8.19
C GLY A 152 -6.84 0.30 8.58
N LYS A 153 -6.00 -0.31 7.73
CA LYS A 153 -5.36 -1.60 7.99
C LYS A 153 -3.85 -1.47 7.79
N VAL A 154 -3.11 -2.15 8.67
CA VAL A 154 -1.65 -2.28 8.57
C VAL A 154 -1.33 -3.75 8.31
N ALA A 155 -0.43 -4.00 7.37
CA ALA A 155 0.04 -5.35 7.07
C ALA A 155 0.74 -5.98 8.28
N ASP A 156 0.70 -7.30 8.36
CA ASP A 156 1.45 -8.03 9.37
C ASP A 156 2.96 -7.85 9.14
N CYS A 157 3.72 -7.87 10.22
CA CYS A 157 5.17 -7.78 10.13
C CYS A 157 5.80 -9.15 9.88
N VAL A 158 6.59 -9.26 8.82
CA VAL A 158 7.37 -10.47 8.53
C VAL A 158 8.43 -10.65 9.63
N PRO A 159 8.44 -11.79 10.35
CA PRO A 159 9.46 -12.05 11.35
C PRO A 159 10.84 -11.99 10.71
N ARG A 160 11.74 -11.18 11.24
CA ARG A 160 13.13 -11.19 10.78
C ARG A 160 13.80 -12.48 11.29
N PRO A 161 14.60 -13.18 10.47
CA PRO A 161 15.48 -14.21 10.98
C PRO A 161 16.33 -13.61 12.10
N ARG A 162 16.35 -14.27 13.27
CA ARG A 162 17.30 -13.89 14.32
C ARG A 162 18.70 -14.06 13.73
N ARG A 163 19.54 -13.03 13.83
CA ARG A 163 20.97 -13.19 13.58
C ARG A 163 21.45 -14.27 14.54
N ASP A 164 22.06 -15.33 14.02
CA ASP A 164 22.75 -16.29 14.86
C ASP A 164 23.90 -15.53 15.57
N PRO A 165 23.89 -15.42 16.91
CA PRO A 165 24.93 -14.71 17.65
C PRO A 165 26.31 -15.35 17.50
N LEU A 166 26.36 -16.60 17.04
CA LEU A 166 27.58 -17.38 16.86
C LEU A 166 28.04 -17.46 15.40
N ALA A 167 27.25 -16.96 14.45
CA ALA A 167 27.68 -16.89 13.06
C ALA A 167 28.72 -15.78 12.89
N ASP A 168 29.77 -16.06 12.10
CA ASP A 168 30.73 -15.05 11.68
C ASP A 168 30.00 -13.85 11.09
N ASP A 169 30.46 -12.65 11.46
CA ASP A 169 29.89 -11.42 10.94
C ASP A 169 29.98 -11.43 9.41
N PRO A 170 28.83 -11.33 8.69
CA PRO A 170 28.89 -11.24 7.25
C PRO A 170 29.72 -10.01 6.88
N PRO A 171 30.54 -10.09 5.82
CA PRO A 171 31.34 -8.96 5.38
C PRO A 171 30.44 -7.72 5.20
N PRO A 172 30.91 -6.53 5.60
CA PRO A 172 30.09 -5.33 5.56
C PRO A 172 29.55 -5.13 4.14
N PRO A 173 28.26 -4.79 4.00
CA PRO A 173 27.69 -4.57 2.68
C PRO A 173 28.46 -3.47 1.96
N PRO A 174 28.56 -3.52 0.61
CA PRO A 174 29.19 -2.46 -0.17
C PRO A 174 28.62 -1.10 0.22
N LYS A 175 29.47 -0.06 0.29
CA LYS A 175 29.01 1.31 0.57
C LYS A 175 28.02 1.74 -0.51
N VAL A 176 26.74 1.78 -0.17
CA VAL A 176 25.69 2.30 -1.04
C VAL A 176 25.77 3.83 -1.03
N PRO A 177 25.63 4.53 -2.18
CA PRO A 177 25.57 5.99 -2.20
C PRO A 177 24.51 6.51 -1.23
N LYS A 178 24.84 7.56 -0.46
CA LYS A 178 23.93 8.15 0.55
C LYS A 178 22.57 8.59 -0.03
N ALA A 179 22.54 8.89 -1.32
CA ALA A 179 21.33 9.30 -2.05
C ALA A 179 20.51 8.15 -2.64
N ALA A 180 20.99 6.90 -2.60
CA ALA A 180 20.28 5.79 -3.21
C ALA A 180 18.95 5.48 -2.47
N PRO A 181 17.90 5.04 -3.19
CA PRO A 181 16.72 4.47 -2.58
C PRO A 181 17.07 3.29 -1.66
N PRO A 182 16.26 3.01 -0.62
CA PRO A 182 16.41 1.78 0.15
C PRO A 182 16.32 0.58 -0.79
N PRO A 183 17.12 -0.48 -0.56
CA PRO A 183 16.89 -1.73 -1.25
C PRO A 183 15.49 -2.24 -0.89
N LEU A 184 14.72 -2.62 -1.91
CA LEU A 184 13.42 -3.26 -1.73
C LEU A 184 13.63 -4.69 -1.23
N ARG A 185 12.89 -5.09 -0.20
CA ARG A 185 12.86 -6.47 0.26
C ARG A 185 12.01 -7.35 -0.68
N PRO A 186 12.28 -8.66 -0.72
CA PRO A 186 11.39 -9.60 -1.38
C PRO A 186 9.98 -9.55 -0.79
N LEU A 187 8.98 -9.89 -1.61
CA LEU A 187 7.63 -10.09 -1.09
C LEU A 187 7.63 -11.30 -0.14
N PRO A 188 6.88 -11.26 0.99
CA PRO A 188 6.82 -12.37 1.94
C PRO A 188 6.00 -13.56 1.45
N GLY A 189 5.19 -13.37 0.40
CA GLY A 189 4.46 -14.43 -0.28
C GLY A 189 4.22 -14.11 -1.75
N PRO A 190 3.73 -15.09 -2.53
CA PRO A 190 3.47 -14.89 -3.94
C PRO A 190 2.28 -13.94 -4.15
N ILE A 191 2.38 -13.10 -5.17
CA ILE A 191 1.24 -12.43 -5.82
C ILE A 191 1.00 -13.07 -7.19
N PRO A 192 -0.20 -12.96 -7.79
CA PRO A 192 -0.44 -13.47 -9.14
C PRO A 192 0.64 -13.01 -10.12
N ALA A 193 1.16 -13.95 -10.92
CA ALA A 193 2.19 -13.65 -11.91
C ALA A 193 1.70 -12.56 -12.87
N LEU A 194 2.62 -11.70 -13.32
CA LEU A 194 2.30 -10.71 -14.33
C LEU A 194 2.07 -11.41 -15.67
N ASN A 195 0.80 -11.51 -16.09
CA ASN A 195 0.39 -12.11 -17.35
C ASN A 195 -0.49 -11.13 -18.14
N ALA A 196 0.08 -9.97 -18.47
CA ALA A 196 -0.61 -8.95 -19.24
C ALA A 196 -0.56 -9.31 -20.75
N PRO A 197 -1.65 -9.10 -21.51
CA PRO A 197 -1.66 -9.40 -22.94
C PRO A 197 -0.66 -8.51 -23.70
N ALA A 198 -0.21 -8.98 -24.87
CA ALA A 198 0.68 -8.19 -25.72
C ALA A 198 0.06 -6.81 -26.04
N GLY A 199 0.87 -5.76 -25.91
CA GLY A 199 0.42 -4.37 -26.09
C GLY A 199 -0.24 -3.74 -24.85
N ALA A 200 -0.39 -4.47 -23.75
CA ALA A 200 -0.77 -3.88 -22.47
C ALA A 200 0.42 -3.16 -21.81
N ASP A 201 0.13 -2.07 -21.11
CA ASP A 201 1.06 -1.42 -20.18
C ASP A 201 0.78 -1.95 -18.77
N SER A 202 1.69 -2.74 -18.20
CA SER A 202 1.51 -3.27 -16.84
C SER A 202 2.75 -3.10 -15.98
N LYS A 203 2.54 -2.65 -14.73
CA LYS A 203 3.59 -2.33 -13.78
C LYS A 203 3.21 -2.72 -12.36
N ASP A 204 4.15 -3.38 -11.70
CA ASP A 204 4.11 -3.71 -10.28
C ASP A 204 4.89 -2.70 -9.45
N GLY A 205 4.40 -2.43 -8.24
CA GLY A 205 5.13 -1.73 -7.19
C GLY A 205 4.95 -2.42 -5.85
N ARG A 206 5.78 -2.04 -4.86
CA ARG A 206 5.76 -2.61 -3.52
C ARG A 206 6.36 -1.66 -2.49
N SER A 207 5.98 -1.85 -1.23
CA SER A 207 6.64 -1.23 -0.08
C SER A 207 8.09 -1.73 0.09
N ILE A 208 8.90 -1.00 0.86
CA ILE A 208 10.30 -1.37 1.15
C ILE A 208 10.36 -2.74 1.82
N ASP A 209 9.40 -3.07 2.69
CA ASP A 209 9.30 -4.37 3.35
C ASP A 209 8.58 -5.46 2.55
N GLY A 210 8.04 -5.13 1.38
CA GLY A 210 7.27 -6.03 0.53
C GLY A 210 5.91 -6.44 1.08
N THR A 211 5.46 -5.92 2.23
CA THR A 211 4.19 -6.30 2.85
C THR A 211 2.96 -5.64 2.23
N ILE A 212 3.15 -4.62 1.39
CA ILE A 212 2.15 -4.11 0.45
C ILE A 212 2.75 -4.24 -0.95
N ALA A 213 1.94 -4.70 -1.90
CA ALA A 213 2.25 -4.71 -3.32
C ALA A 213 1.04 -4.23 -4.12
N TRP A 214 1.27 -3.70 -5.32
CA TRP A 214 0.19 -3.27 -6.20
C TRP A 214 0.56 -3.50 -7.66
N ARG A 215 -0.46 -3.67 -8.51
CA ARG A 215 -0.33 -3.79 -9.95
C ARG A 215 -1.35 -2.89 -10.63
N SER A 216 -0.88 -2.14 -11.61
CA SER A 216 -1.73 -1.40 -12.54
C SER A 216 -1.47 -1.90 -13.96
N THR A 217 -2.53 -2.24 -14.68
CA THR A 217 -2.49 -2.67 -16.08
C THR A 217 -3.43 -1.80 -16.90
N VAL A 218 -2.96 -1.28 -18.03
CA VAL A 218 -3.80 -0.71 -19.10
C VAL A 218 -3.83 -1.73 -20.23
N LEU A 219 -4.99 -2.34 -20.45
CA LEU A 219 -5.23 -3.32 -21.51
C LEU A 219 -5.28 -2.64 -22.88
N PRO A 220 -5.06 -3.39 -23.98
CA PRO A 220 -5.42 -2.94 -25.31
C PRO A 220 -6.88 -2.46 -25.32
N GLY A 221 -7.13 -1.26 -25.85
CA GLY A 221 -8.45 -0.61 -25.79
C GLY A 221 -8.66 0.28 -24.56
N GLY A 222 -7.68 0.41 -23.66
CA GLY A 222 -7.66 1.42 -22.59
C GLY A 222 -8.35 1.03 -21.28
N THR A 223 -8.92 -0.17 -21.19
CA THR A 223 -9.48 -0.68 -19.93
C THR A 223 -8.37 -0.84 -18.91
N ARG A 224 -8.57 -0.37 -17.69
CA ARG A 224 -7.57 -0.44 -16.62
C ARG A 224 -7.94 -1.45 -15.57
N GLU A 225 -6.96 -2.25 -15.16
CA GLU A 225 -7.05 -3.15 -14.02
C GLU A 225 -6.13 -2.64 -12.91
N TRP A 226 -6.68 -2.57 -11.70
CA TRP A 226 -5.97 -2.14 -10.51
C TRP A 226 -6.11 -3.20 -9.42
N THR A 227 -5.00 -3.62 -8.83
CA THR A 227 -5.03 -4.59 -7.73
C THR A 227 -4.00 -4.22 -6.67
N VAL A 228 -4.37 -4.35 -5.40
CA VAL A 228 -3.50 -4.15 -4.24
C VAL A 228 -3.53 -5.41 -3.39
N TRP A 229 -2.36 -5.89 -3.00
CA TRP A 229 -2.17 -7.00 -2.09
C TRP A 229 -1.49 -6.54 -0.80
N MET A 230 -1.93 -7.11 0.31
CA MET A 230 -1.39 -6.86 1.64
C MET A 230 -1.02 -8.18 2.31
N TRP A 231 0.16 -8.25 2.90
CA TRP A 231 0.58 -9.39 3.71
C TRP A 231 -0.23 -9.42 5.01
N GLN A 232 -1.02 -10.46 5.16
CA GLN A 232 -1.83 -10.68 6.35
C GLN A 232 -2.13 -12.17 6.49
N ASP A 233 -2.11 -12.69 7.72
CA ASP A 233 -2.44 -14.09 8.01
C ASP A 233 -1.59 -15.10 7.22
N GLY A 234 -0.30 -14.77 7.02
CA GLY A 234 0.65 -15.66 6.34
C GLY A 234 0.54 -15.74 4.81
N LYS A 235 -0.22 -14.83 4.17
CA LYS A 235 -0.34 -14.75 2.71
C LYS A 235 -0.52 -13.31 2.20
N MET A 236 -0.29 -13.10 0.90
CA MET A 236 -0.62 -11.85 0.23
C MET A 236 -2.11 -11.83 -0.12
N ASN A 237 -2.93 -11.17 0.70
CA ASN A 237 -4.37 -11.05 0.45
C ASN A 237 -4.65 -9.91 -0.52
N GLU A 238 -5.53 -10.14 -1.50
CA GLU A 238 -6.09 -9.10 -2.34
C GLU A 238 -7.02 -8.22 -1.49
N VAL A 239 -6.62 -6.97 -1.28
CA VAL A 239 -7.39 -6.02 -0.45
C VAL A 239 -8.15 -4.98 -1.27
N LEU A 240 -7.76 -4.81 -2.53
CA LEU A 240 -8.46 -3.98 -3.50
C LEU A 240 -8.29 -4.61 -4.87
N LYS A 241 -9.38 -4.74 -5.61
CA LYS A 241 -9.38 -5.06 -7.04
C LYS A 241 -10.44 -4.24 -7.74
N ARG A 242 -10.05 -3.55 -8.81
CA ARG A 242 -10.96 -2.77 -9.64
C ARG A 242 -10.64 -2.92 -11.12
N THR A 243 -11.69 -2.76 -11.90
CA THR A 243 -11.62 -2.66 -13.36
C THR A 243 -12.35 -1.39 -13.76
N GLU A 244 -11.66 -0.53 -14.49
CA GLU A 244 -12.19 0.69 -15.08
C GLU A 244 -12.26 0.47 -16.58
N VAL A 245 -13.48 0.33 -17.10
CA VAL A 245 -13.70 0.16 -18.52
C VAL A 245 -13.35 1.46 -19.23
N ALA A 246 -12.61 1.36 -20.35
CA ALA A 246 -12.35 2.54 -21.17
C ALA A 246 -13.68 3.18 -21.59
N LYS A 247 -13.75 4.51 -21.54
CA LYS A 247 -14.83 5.21 -22.21
C LYS A 247 -14.64 5.00 -23.71
N ASN A 248 -15.63 4.41 -24.37
CA ASN A 248 -15.68 4.41 -25.83
C ASN A 248 -15.80 5.88 -26.24
N GLU A 249 -14.71 6.48 -26.72
CA GLU A 249 -14.77 7.71 -27.48
C GLU A 249 -15.39 7.33 -28.83
N GLY A 250 -16.72 7.48 -28.91
CA GLY A 250 -17.46 7.42 -30.16
C GLY A 250 -17.29 8.69 -30.97
#